data_AF-A0A7S9WR56-F1
#
_entry.id   AF-A0A7S9WR56-F1
#
_cell.length_a   1.000
_cell.length_b   1.000
_cell.length_c   1.000
_cell.angle_alpha   90.00
_cell.angle_beta   90.00
_cell.angle_gamma   90.00
#
_symmetry.space_group_name_H-M   'P 1'
#
loop_
_entity.id
_entity.type
_entity.pdbx_description
1 polymer ?
#
loop_
_entity_poly.entity_id
_entity_poly.type
_entity_poly.pdbx_seq_one_letter_code
_entity_poly.pdbx_strand_id
1 'polypeptide(L)'
;MKRKTKQNLSKNISMKPKINFFKYPSLEPNRINSYEISQLLRNQDIDKVSAKLRKQARSISTSVSLTSGFFETLCSEIYGEQGFILDITTPKKNLNQAVQKSFFEWEHICCKYGVYDFGDYEEMILTALYRDGEAFIKLHKGDMLQIELIDAEDIDNDLTDESKHIYYGIEYDAEREMTPKAYYRLLKNGKYEVIPASEIIHIKKSSLSKQKRGVSKLASAIFDTHSKDKLKKAELDRARLASELTGFFTHKDEGSILGNVEYGDDGEIRQKEINLPESVQTGTFTFLEDGITPQFVEPHNPINMEYFLKSTDRDVARSLGLSYSTYTGDLREVNYSSIRQGTIAERRNFKRIQNFIKRKFHDEVFKRWMECELIAGRIKPSDYKQLIGHFTFKSQGWEYIDPVKEVNANKIAIGAGFKTITEVLREKGVELDDFMDELEKEKELVEKLREIKILKGEIDEQDQSAK
;
A
#
# COMPACT_ATOMS: atom_id res chain seq x y z
N MET A 1 1.51 15.86 96.34
CA MET A 1 2.88 15.32 96.21
C MET A 1 3.37 15.56 94.79
N LYS A 2 4.57 16.13 94.68
CA LYS A 2 5.24 16.52 93.43
C LYS A 2 5.44 15.33 92.48
N ARG A 3 5.29 15.53 91.17
CA ARG A 3 6.34 15.19 90.19
C ARG A 3 6.19 15.96 88.87
N LYS A 4 7.29 16.61 88.53
CA LYS A 4 7.59 17.47 87.40
C LYS A 4 8.11 16.62 86.23
N THR A 5 7.82 17.09 85.01
CA THR A 5 8.56 16.95 83.73
C THR A 5 9.02 15.58 83.22
N LYS A 6 8.64 15.28 81.97
CA LYS A 6 9.62 15.00 80.90
C LYS A 6 9.02 15.29 79.52
N GLN A 7 9.58 16.32 78.88
CA GLN A 7 9.50 16.59 77.45
C GLN A 7 10.29 15.54 76.66
N ASN A 8 9.88 15.36 75.41
CA ASN A 8 10.68 14.98 74.23
C ASN A 8 11.39 13.62 74.24
N LEU A 9 10.81 12.64 73.54
CA LEU A 9 11.59 11.74 72.68
C LEU A 9 10.85 11.51 71.35
N SER A 10 11.47 12.10 70.32
CA SER A 10 11.56 11.64 68.92
C SER A 10 10.31 11.08 68.24
N LYS A 11 9.73 11.92 67.37
CA LYS A 11 9.02 11.49 66.16
C LYS A 11 9.95 10.57 65.37
N ASN A 12 9.69 9.26 65.39
CA ASN A 12 10.24 8.34 64.39
C ASN A 12 9.63 8.71 63.03
N ILE A 13 10.33 9.55 62.28
CA ILE A 13 10.06 9.74 60.85
C ILE A 13 10.54 8.46 60.18
N SER A 14 9.62 7.52 59.96
CA SER A 14 9.83 6.42 59.03
C SER A 14 9.87 7.03 57.62
N MET A 15 11.05 7.48 57.19
CA MET A 15 11.30 7.68 55.76
C MET A 15 11.43 6.29 55.15
N LYS A 16 10.31 5.72 54.70
CA LYS A 16 10.36 4.64 53.72
C LYS A 16 11.16 5.16 52.53
N PRO A 17 12.23 4.48 52.09
CA PRO A 17 12.92 4.88 50.87
C PRO A 17 11.86 4.93 49.76
N LYS A 18 11.75 6.05 49.06
CA LYS A 18 10.96 6.12 47.83
C LYS A 18 11.72 5.28 46.80
N ILE A 19 11.44 3.98 46.80
CA ILE A 19 11.80 3.11 45.70
C ILE A 19 10.89 3.56 44.55
N ASN A 20 11.39 4.52 43.76
CA ASN A 20 10.84 4.79 42.46
C ASN A 20 11.20 3.57 41.61
N PHE A 21 10.35 2.55 41.61
CA PHE A 21 10.36 1.58 40.53
C PHE A 21 10.30 2.38 39.24
N PHE A 22 11.24 2.11 38.33
CA PHE A 22 11.19 2.60 36.97
C PHE A 22 9.79 2.27 36.46
N LYS A 23 8.93 3.29 36.30
CA LYS A 23 7.60 3.07 35.73
C LYS A 23 7.84 2.72 34.27
N TYR A 24 7.95 1.43 33.97
CA TYR A 24 7.79 0.98 32.60
C TYR A 24 6.52 1.62 32.04
N PRO A 25 6.51 2.10 30.78
CA PRO A 25 5.25 2.34 30.09
C PRO A 25 4.43 1.06 30.25
N SER A 26 3.32 1.19 30.97
CA SER A 26 2.45 0.09 31.38
C SER A 26 2.34 -1.00 30.30
N LEU A 27 2.78 -2.22 30.62
CA LEU A 27 2.55 -3.42 29.81
C LEU A 27 1.09 -3.88 29.80
N GLU A 28 0.17 -3.17 30.48
CA GLU A 28 -1.26 -3.47 30.41
C GLU A 28 -1.81 -3.21 29.00
N PRO A 29 -2.23 -4.25 28.26
CA PRO A 29 -2.85 -4.08 26.94
C PRO A 29 -4.14 -3.24 27.05
N ASN A 30 -4.81 -3.30 28.20
CA ASN A 30 -6.13 -2.72 28.43
C ASN A 30 -6.16 -1.19 28.60
N ARG A 31 -5.03 -0.48 28.72
CA ARG A 31 -5.03 1.01 28.72
C ARG A 31 -4.50 1.61 27.43
N ILE A 32 -3.68 0.87 26.69
CA ILE A 32 -3.14 1.30 25.38
C ILE A 32 -4.08 0.89 24.25
N ASN A 33 -4.82 -0.22 24.36
CA ASN A 33 -5.71 -0.72 23.30
C ASN A 33 -7.22 -0.50 23.54
N SER A 34 -7.65 -0.13 24.76
CA SER A 34 -9.09 -0.05 25.08
C SER A 34 -9.82 1.08 24.34
N TYR A 35 -9.13 2.18 24.04
CA TYR A 35 -9.72 3.32 23.33
C TYR A 35 -9.68 3.16 21.80
N GLU A 36 -8.67 2.49 21.25
CA GLU A 36 -8.46 2.41 19.79
C GLU A 36 -9.24 1.27 19.13
N ILE A 37 -9.42 0.12 19.79
CA ILE A 37 -10.01 -1.08 19.16
C ILE A 37 -11.53 -1.17 19.41
N SER A 38 -12.02 -0.71 20.56
CA SER A 38 -13.45 -0.79 20.89
C SER A 38 -14.30 0.17 20.06
N GLN A 39 -13.72 1.28 19.56
CA GLN A 39 -14.40 2.26 18.72
C GLN A 39 -14.41 1.91 17.23
N LEU A 40 -13.47 1.08 16.73
CA LEU A 40 -13.31 0.87 15.28
C LEU A 40 -14.16 -0.26 14.67
N LEU A 41 -14.75 -1.16 15.46
CA LEU A 41 -15.36 -2.39 14.90
C LEU A 41 -16.74 -2.78 15.45
N ARG A 42 -17.43 -1.90 16.20
CA ARG A 42 -18.81 -2.17 16.65
C ARG A 42 -19.77 -1.06 16.22
N ASN A 43 -20.57 -1.34 15.17
CA ASN A 43 -21.75 -0.58 14.73
C ASN A 43 -21.60 0.91 14.39
N GLN A 44 -20.39 1.43 14.15
CA GLN A 44 -20.25 2.80 13.66
C GLN A 44 -20.48 2.88 12.14
N ASP A 45 -21.07 3.97 11.69
CA ASP A 45 -21.20 4.28 10.27
C ASP A 45 -19.81 4.32 9.62
N ILE A 46 -19.62 3.51 8.58
CA ILE A 46 -18.36 3.34 7.86
C ILE A 46 -17.87 4.68 7.31
N ASP A 47 -18.79 5.53 6.85
CA ASP A 47 -18.44 6.82 6.25
C ASP A 47 -17.86 7.80 7.30
N LYS A 48 -18.32 7.72 8.55
CA LYS A 48 -17.81 8.52 9.68
C LYS A 48 -16.38 8.13 10.08
N VAL A 49 -16.06 6.85 9.98
CA VAL A 49 -14.75 6.32 10.40
C VAL A 49 -13.71 6.41 9.27
N SER A 50 -14.17 6.54 8.01
CA SER A 50 -13.33 6.60 6.80
C SER A 50 -12.13 7.56 6.91
N ALA A 51 -12.33 8.78 7.43
CA ALA A 51 -11.28 9.79 7.55
C ALA A 51 -10.14 9.37 8.50
N LYS A 52 -10.47 8.72 9.62
CA LYS A 52 -9.46 8.23 10.59
C LYS A 52 -8.66 7.07 10.01
N LEU A 53 -9.35 6.14 9.34
CA LEU A 53 -8.71 4.99 8.68
C LEU A 53 -7.78 5.45 7.56
N ARG A 54 -8.17 6.47 6.78
CA ARG A 54 -7.33 7.09 5.75
C ARG A 54 -6.02 7.61 6.34
N LYS A 55 -6.08 8.37 7.45
CA LYS A 55 -4.89 8.92 8.11
C LYS A 55 -3.92 7.82 8.58
N GLN A 56 -4.46 6.76 9.18
CA GLN A 56 -3.66 5.61 9.60
C GLN A 56 -3.05 4.85 8.41
N ALA A 57 -3.83 4.64 7.35
CA ALA A 57 -3.37 3.99 6.13
C ALA A 57 -2.25 4.78 5.43
N ARG A 58 -2.35 6.11 5.39
CA ARG A 58 -1.26 6.99 4.91
C ARG A 58 0.02 6.80 5.72
N SER A 59 -0.06 6.81 7.04
CA SER A 59 1.10 6.57 7.91
C SER A 59 1.76 5.23 7.60
N ILE A 60 0.97 4.15 7.52
CA ILE A 60 1.48 2.80 7.29
C ILE A 60 2.09 2.64 5.89
N SER A 61 1.48 3.28 4.87
CA SER A 61 2.01 3.23 3.50
C SER A 61 3.44 3.74 3.38
N THR A 62 3.82 4.72 4.23
CA THR A 62 5.17 5.30 4.23
C THR A 62 6.08 4.68 5.28
N SER A 63 5.55 4.26 6.43
CA SER A 63 6.38 3.77 7.54
C SER A 63 6.78 2.31 7.42
N VAL A 64 6.02 1.51 6.64
CA VAL A 64 6.17 0.06 6.57
C VAL A 64 6.68 -0.37 5.21
N SER A 65 7.89 -0.93 5.17
CA SER A 65 8.59 -1.27 3.93
C SER A 65 7.81 -2.24 3.03
N LEU A 66 7.19 -3.27 3.61
CA LEU A 66 6.38 -4.24 2.83
C LEU A 66 5.14 -3.58 2.22
N THR A 67 4.52 -2.64 2.93
CA THR A 67 3.35 -1.92 2.42
C THR A 67 3.74 -0.92 1.32
N SER A 68 4.92 -0.31 1.39
CA SER A 68 5.44 0.53 0.30
C SER A 68 5.65 -0.29 -0.98
N GLY A 69 6.36 -1.42 -0.90
CA GLY A 69 6.59 -2.30 -2.06
C GLY A 69 5.30 -2.93 -2.63
N PHE A 70 4.27 -3.07 -1.80
CA PHE A 70 2.94 -3.50 -2.27
C PHE A 70 2.32 -2.55 -3.29
N PHE A 71 2.46 -1.22 -3.10
CA PHE A 71 1.89 -0.26 -4.05
C PHE A 71 2.63 -0.30 -5.39
N GLU A 72 3.96 -0.43 -5.38
CA GLU A 72 4.76 -0.60 -6.60
C GLU A 72 4.37 -1.88 -7.35
N THR A 73 4.24 -2.99 -6.63
CA THR A 73 3.77 -4.27 -7.19
C THR A 73 2.38 -4.14 -7.78
N LEU A 74 1.47 -3.44 -7.09
CA LEU A 74 0.11 -3.24 -7.55
C LEU A 74 0.06 -2.38 -8.82
N CYS A 75 0.82 -1.28 -8.91
CA CYS A 75 0.90 -0.46 -10.12
C CYS A 75 1.44 -1.28 -11.30
N SER A 76 2.54 -2.01 -11.09
CA SER A 76 3.14 -2.86 -12.13
C SER A 76 2.18 -3.94 -12.63
N GLU A 77 1.47 -4.63 -11.74
CA GLU A 77 0.54 -5.70 -12.10
C GLU A 77 -0.75 -5.20 -12.76
N ILE A 78 -1.18 -3.97 -12.46
CA ILE A 78 -2.42 -3.39 -13.00
C ILE A 78 -2.16 -2.68 -14.33
N TYR A 79 -1.20 -1.76 -14.36
CA TYR A 79 -0.93 -0.91 -15.53
C TYR A 79 0.10 -1.53 -16.47
N GLY A 80 1.03 -2.33 -15.97
CA GLY A 80 2.12 -2.87 -16.79
C GLY A 80 3.09 -1.78 -17.24
N GLU A 81 3.79 -2.03 -18.35
CA GLU A 81 4.79 -1.11 -18.89
C GLU A 81 4.19 0.06 -19.66
N GLN A 82 3.02 -0.13 -20.28
CA GLN A 82 2.42 0.81 -21.23
C GLN A 82 1.10 1.42 -20.73
N GLY A 83 0.64 1.06 -19.52
CA GLY A 83 -0.65 1.49 -19.02
C GLY A 83 -1.82 0.86 -19.79
N PHE A 84 -2.94 1.57 -19.82
CA PHE A 84 -4.12 1.13 -20.58
C PHE A 84 -4.19 1.78 -21.96
N ILE A 85 -4.11 0.95 -22.99
CA ILE A 85 -4.06 1.42 -24.38
C ILE A 85 -5.47 1.56 -24.94
N LEU A 86 -5.79 2.73 -25.49
CA LEU A 86 -7.07 2.97 -26.16
C LEU A 86 -7.18 2.15 -27.45
N ASP A 87 -8.24 1.37 -27.57
CA ASP A 87 -8.56 0.59 -28.75
C ASP A 87 -9.95 0.94 -29.30
N ILE A 88 -10.02 1.22 -30.60
CA ILE A 88 -11.23 1.66 -31.28
C ILE A 88 -11.49 0.75 -32.48
N THR A 89 -12.67 0.13 -32.51
CA THR A 89 -13.04 -0.94 -33.44
C THR A 89 -14.11 -0.54 -34.45
N THR A 90 -14.16 0.74 -34.84
CA THR A 90 -15.10 1.17 -35.91
C THR A 90 -14.61 0.70 -37.30
N PRO A 91 -15.50 0.58 -38.31
CA PRO A 91 -15.10 0.24 -39.68
C PRO A 91 -14.10 1.21 -40.33
N LYS A 92 -13.96 2.44 -39.80
CA LYS A 92 -13.10 3.49 -40.36
C LYS A 92 -11.71 3.45 -39.73
N LYS A 93 -10.83 2.56 -40.20
CA LYS A 93 -9.45 2.39 -39.66
C LYS A 93 -8.67 3.70 -39.53
N ASN A 94 -8.67 4.56 -40.55
CA ASN A 94 -7.94 5.84 -40.53
C ASN A 94 -8.44 6.80 -39.44
N LEU A 95 -9.75 6.81 -39.17
CA LEU A 95 -10.33 7.64 -38.12
C LEU A 95 -9.94 7.10 -36.74
N ASN A 96 -9.99 5.77 -36.56
CA ASN A 96 -9.60 5.13 -35.31
C ASN A 96 -8.16 5.49 -34.94
N GLN A 97 -7.22 5.32 -35.89
CA GLN A 97 -5.80 5.63 -35.69
C GLN A 97 -5.58 7.11 -35.38
N ALA A 98 -6.29 8.02 -36.06
CA ALA A 98 -6.19 9.45 -35.79
C ALA A 98 -6.65 9.79 -34.36
N VAL A 99 -7.78 9.24 -33.92
CA VAL A 99 -8.33 9.49 -32.57
C VAL A 99 -7.43 8.86 -31.50
N GLN A 100 -6.97 7.63 -31.70
CA GLN A 100 -6.03 6.96 -30.80
C GLN A 100 -4.74 7.77 -30.64
N LYS A 101 -4.18 8.26 -31.75
CA LYS A 101 -2.99 9.11 -31.73
C LYS A 101 -3.23 10.42 -31.00
N SER A 102 -4.35 11.11 -31.27
CA SER A 102 -4.67 12.37 -30.59
C SER A 102 -4.95 12.18 -29.09
N PHE A 103 -5.52 11.04 -28.69
CA PHE A 103 -5.70 10.72 -27.28
C PHE A 103 -4.36 10.46 -26.59
N PHE A 104 -3.46 9.69 -27.23
CA PHE A 104 -2.10 9.46 -26.74
C PHE A 104 -1.29 10.77 -26.63
N GLU A 105 -1.41 11.67 -27.60
CA GLU A 105 -0.80 13.01 -27.50
C GLU A 105 -1.38 13.84 -26.34
N TRP A 106 -2.70 13.70 -26.07
CA TRP A 106 -3.36 14.36 -24.95
C TRP A 106 -2.90 13.81 -23.59
N GLU A 107 -2.60 12.52 -23.47
CA GLU A 107 -2.14 11.90 -22.23
C GLU A 107 -0.90 12.61 -21.66
N HIS A 108 0.01 13.09 -22.51
CA HIS A 108 1.21 13.82 -22.10
C HIS A 108 0.96 15.27 -21.64
N ILE A 109 -0.19 15.87 -21.98
CA ILE A 109 -0.51 17.27 -21.67
C ILE A 109 -1.82 17.44 -20.90
N CYS A 110 -2.33 16.35 -20.32
CA CYS A 110 -3.60 16.33 -19.60
C CYS A 110 -3.55 17.10 -18.26
N CYS A 111 -2.36 17.29 -17.66
CA CYS A 111 -2.21 17.96 -16.38
C CYS A 111 -2.49 19.46 -16.46
N LYS A 112 -3.41 19.95 -15.62
CA LYS A 112 -3.69 21.39 -15.47
C LYS A 112 -2.44 22.21 -15.13
N TYR A 113 -1.53 21.65 -14.34
CA TYR A 113 -0.31 22.33 -13.90
C TYR A 113 0.88 22.11 -14.83
N GLY A 114 0.76 21.21 -15.83
CA GLY A 114 1.84 20.86 -16.76
C GLY A 114 3.02 20.11 -16.14
N VAL A 115 2.81 19.46 -14.98
CA VAL A 115 3.87 18.75 -14.24
C VAL A 115 3.81 17.23 -14.43
N TYR A 116 2.60 16.69 -14.57
CA TYR A 116 2.34 15.25 -14.58
C TYR A 116 1.81 14.84 -15.94
N ASP A 117 2.05 13.59 -16.33
CA ASP A 117 1.36 12.96 -17.45
C ASP A 117 0.16 12.11 -16.97
N PHE A 118 -0.53 11.46 -17.90
CA PHE A 118 -1.68 10.62 -17.57
C PHE A 118 -1.29 9.36 -16.80
N GLY A 119 -0.10 8.79 -17.05
CA GLY A 119 0.43 7.63 -16.35
C GLY A 119 0.73 7.93 -14.88
N ASP A 120 1.31 9.10 -14.60
CA ASP A 120 1.47 9.60 -13.24
C ASP A 120 0.11 9.66 -12.51
N TYR A 121 -0.92 10.19 -13.17
CA TYR A 121 -2.26 10.24 -12.60
C TYR A 121 -2.86 8.85 -12.38
N GLU A 122 -2.69 7.91 -13.30
CA GLU A 122 -3.11 6.52 -13.16
C GLU A 122 -2.53 5.91 -11.87
N GLU A 123 -1.21 6.00 -11.66
CA GLU A 123 -0.54 5.47 -10.48
C GLU A 123 -0.99 6.15 -9.18
N MET A 124 -1.09 7.48 -9.20
CA MET A 124 -1.55 8.26 -8.05
C MET A 124 -3.00 7.91 -7.68
N ILE A 125 -3.87 7.70 -8.67
CA ILE A 125 -5.28 7.32 -8.47
C ILE A 125 -5.37 5.90 -7.93
N LEU A 126 -4.63 4.95 -8.48
CA LEU A 126 -4.61 3.57 -7.97
C LEU A 126 -4.11 3.53 -6.52
N THR A 127 -3.04 4.27 -6.24
CA THR A 127 -2.50 4.41 -4.88
C THR A 127 -3.54 5.04 -3.96
N ALA A 128 -4.19 6.14 -4.35
CA ALA A 128 -5.24 6.78 -3.56
C ALA A 128 -6.44 5.84 -3.33
N LEU A 129 -6.86 5.06 -4.33
CA LEU A 129 -7.94 4.08 -4.19
C LEU A 129 -7.65 3.01 -3.14
N TYR A 130 -6.41 2.53 -3.06
CA TYR A 130 -6.02 1.49 -2.10
C TYR A 130 -5.66 2.07 -0.73
N ARG A 131 -4.87 3.14 -0.71
CA ARG A 131 -4.40 3.81 0.50
C ARG A 131 -5.50 4.61 1.16
N ASP A 132 -6.22 5.43 0.41
CA ASP A 132 -7.22 6.36 0.95
C ASP A 132 -8.66 5.82 0.81
N GLY A 133 -8.90 4.86 -0.08
CA GLY A 133 -10.19 4.24 -0.34
C GLY A 133 -10.99 4.87 -1.48
N GLU A 134 -10.57 6.05 -1.92
CA GLU A 134 -11.22 6.87 -2.93
C GLU A 134 -10.23 7.83 -3.60
N ALA A 135 -10.59 8.29 -4.78
CA ALA A 135 -9.89 9.35 -5.51
C ALA A 135 -10.91 10.32 -6.11
N PHE A 136 -10.56 11.61 -6.16
CA PHE A 136 -11.37 12.66 -6.75
C PHE A 136 -10.59 13.33 -7.88
N ILE A 137 -11.10 13.25 -9.10
CA ILE A 137 -10.49 13.87 -10.27
C ILE A 137 -11.41 15.00 -10.73
N LYS A 138 -10.94 16.24 -10.65
CA LYS A 138 -11.62 17.41 -11.21
C LYS A 138 -11.24 17.56 -12.67
N LEU A 139 -12.25 17.69 -13.52
CA LEU A 139 -12.15 17.89 -14.95
C LEU A 139 -12.37 19.37 -15.25
N HIS A 140 -11.38 20.00 -15.87
CA HIS A 140 -11.46 21.36 -16.37
C HIS A 140 -11.76 21.28 -17.87
N LYS A 141 -12.99 21.63 -18.25
CA LYS A 141 -13.42 21.66 -19.66
C LYS A 141 -13.10 23.03 -20.26
N GLY A 142 -12.13 23.07 -21.18
CA GLY A 142 -11.81 24.24 -22.00
C GLY A 142 -11.64 23.84 -23.47
N ASP A 143 -10.76 24.52 -24.20
CA ASP A 143 -10.38 24.12 -25.58
C ASP A 143 -9.80 22.70 -25.64
N MET A 144 -9.16 22.29 -24.54
CA MET A 144 -8.68 20.95 -24.27
C MET A 144 -9.14 20.51 -22.89
N LEU A 145 -9.40 19.22 -22.70
CA LEU A 145 -9.69 18.68 -21.38
C LEU A 145 -8.43 18.70 -20.53
N GLN A 146 -8.50 19.26 -19.33
CA GLN A 146 -7.42 19.15 -18.34
C GLN A 146 -7.93 18.45 -17.08
N ILE A 147 -7.05 17.73 -16.41
CA ILE A 147 -7.37 16.99 -15.18
C ILE A 147 -6.57 17.53 -13.99
N GLU A 148 -7.20 17.50 -12.83
CA GLU A 148 -6.62 17.87 -11.54
C GLU A 148 -7.02 16.80 -10.51
N LEU A 149 -6.03 16.15 -9.89
CA LEU A 149 -6.29 15.26 -8.77
C LEU A 149 -6.51 16.09 -7.49
N ILE A 150 -7.65 15.89 -6.85
CA ILE A 150 -7.98 16.50 -5.56
C ILE A 150 -7.68 15.47 -4.47
N ASP A 151 -6.94 15.89 -3.44
CA ASP A 151 -6.68 15.04 -2.28
C ASP A 151 -8.00 14.72 -1.56
N ALA A 152 -8.22 13.46 -1.18
CA ALA A 152 -9.43 13.03 -0.48
C ALA A 152 -9.63 13.73 0.88
N GLU A 153 -8.56 14.24 1.51
CA GLU A 153 -8.61 15.06 2.72
C GLU A 153 -9.06 16.51 2.47
N ASP A 154 -8.89 17.03 1.25
CA ASP A 154 -9.43 18.34 0.87
C ASP A 154 -10.97 18.30 0.79
N ILE A 155 -11.59 17.15 0.53
CA ILE A 155 -13.05 17.00 0.57
C ILE A 155 -13.50 16.76 2.01
N ASP A 156 -14.15 17.76 2.60
CA ASP A 156 -14.42 17.82 4.03
C ASP A 156 -15.31 16.66 4.52
N ASN A 157 -14.70 15.71 5.22
CA ASN A 157 -15.38 14.56 5.80
C ASN A 157 -16.31 14.93 6.97
N ASP A 158 -16.11 16.06 7.65
CA ASP A 158 -16.88 16.45 8.83
C ASP A 158 -18.12 17.29 8.47
N LEU A 159 -18.18 17.83 7.25
CA LEU A 159 -19.33 18.58 6.75
C LEU A 159 -20.54 17.68 6.47
N THR A 160 -21.51 17.68 7.37
CA THR A 160 -22.81 17.00 7.20
C THR A 160 -23.94 17.94 7.60
N ASP A 161 -24.88 18.16 6.68
CA ASP A 161 -26.08 18.98 6.84
C ASP A 161 -27.26 18.26 6.17
N GLU A 162 -28.06 17.55 6.97
CA GLU A 162 -29.20 16.77 6.48
C GLU A 162 -30.25 17.62 5.77
N SER A 163 -30.42 18.90 6.18
CA SER A 163 -31.41 19.80 5.59
C SER A 163 -31.10 20.16 4.14
N LYS A 164 -29.82 20.15 3.78
CA LYS A 164 -29.31 20.39 2.42
C LYS A 164 -28.89 19.09 1.72
N HIS A 165 -29.17 17.94 2.31
CA HIS A 165 -28.71 16.63 1.84
C HIS A 165 -27.18 16.55 1.62
N ILE A 166 -26.41 17.26 2.47
CA ILE A 166 -24.94 17.22 2.48
C ILE A 166 -24.48 16.16 3.47
N TYR A 167 -23.69 15.20 3.01
CA TYR A 167 -23.14 14.15 3.84
C TYR A 167 -21.66 13.96 3.53
N TYR A 168 -20.82 14.10 4.54
CA TYR A 168 -19.37 13.90 4.45
C TYR A 168 -18.71 14.70 3.30
N GLY A 169 -19.15 15.95 3.12
CA GLY A 169 -18.61 16.87 2.10
C GLY A 169 -19.18 16.71 0.70
N ILE A 170 -20.22 15.88 0.54
CA ILE A 170 -20.88 15.63 -0.75
C ILE A 170 -22.37 15.97 -0.62
N GLU A 171 -22.84 16.90 -1.45
CA GLU A 171 -24.27 17.22 -1.59
C GLU A 171 -24.91 16.24 -2.57
N TYR A 172 -26.06 15.69 -2.19
CA TYR A 172 -26.82 14.75 -3.02
C TYR A 172 -28.12 15.37 -3.50
N ASP A 173 -28.62 14.85 -4.60
CA ASP A 173 -29.96 15.15 -5.07
C ASP A 173 -31.01 14.57 -4.09
N ALA A 174 -32.02 15.37 -3.75
CA ALA A 174 -33.10 14.99 -2.85
C ALA A 174 -34.00 13.90 -3.43
N GLU A 175 -34.17 13.85 -4.76
CA GLU A 175 -34.97 12.83 -5.44
C GLU A 175 -34.17 11.55 -5.71
N ARG A 176 -32.84 11.68 -5.84
CA ARG A 176 -31.91 10.58 -6.13
C ARG A 176 -30.82 10.55 -5.07
N GLU A 177 -31.12 9.95 -3.92
CA GLU A 177 -30.27 9.93 -2.70
C GLU A 177 -28.78 9.54 -2.90
N MET A 178 -28.43 8.91 -4.02
CA MET A 178 -27.07 8.44 -4.35
C MET A 178 -26.41 9.21 -5.51
N THR A 179 -27.12 10.13 -6.16
CA THR A 179 -26.54 10.97 -7.22
C THR A 179 -25.91 12.21 -6.59
N PRO A 180 -24.58 12.37 -6.64
CA PRO A 180 -23.93 13.57 -6.14
C PRO A 180 -24.29 14.75 -7.03
N LYS A 181 -24.54 15.90 -6.40
CA LYS A 181 -24.84 17.18 -7.05
C LYS A 181 -23.64 18.12 -6.96
N ALA A 182 -22.97 18.19 -5.81
CA ALA A 182 -21.77 19.00 -5.62
C ALA A 182 -20.84 18.40 -4.56
N TYR A 183 -19.57 18.78 -4.62
CA TYR A 183 -18.52 18.41 -3.67
C TYR A 183 -17.96 19.67 -3.00
N TYR A 184 -17.71 19.59 -1.70
CA TYR A 184 -17.24 20.70 -0.88
C TYR A 184 -15.76 20.49 -0.57
N ARG A 185 -14.91 21.25 -1.27
CA ARG A 185 -13.47 21.26 -1.06
C ARG A 185 -13.11 22.32 -0.03
N LEU A 186 -12.48 21.93 1.07
CA LEU A 186 -11.95 22.83 2.09
C LEU A 186 -10.60 23.39 1.63
N LEU A 187 -10.54 24.70 1.40
CA LEU A 187 -9.30 25.39 1.05
C LEU A 187 -8.49 25.72 2.30
N LYS A 188 -7.17 25.92 2.14
CA LYS A 188 -6.24 26.27 3.23
C LYS A 188 -6.62 27.53 4.02
N ASN A 189 -7.42 28.43 3.42
CA ASN A 189 -7.92 29.65 4.05
C ASN A 189 -9.21 29.43 4.87
N GLY A 190 -9.66 28.18 5.02
CA GLY A 190 -10.88 27.82 5.75
C GLY A 190 -12.18 28.06 4.99
N LYS A 191 -12.13 28.45 3.70
CA LYS A 191 -13.31 28.62 2.85
C LYS A 191 -13.60 27.35 2.07
N TYR A 192 -14.87 27.14 1.74
CA TYR A 192 -15.30 26.06 0.86
C TYR A 192 -15.32 26.50 -0.60
N GLU A 193 -14.70 25.71 -1.47
CA GLU A 193 -14.95 25.72 -2.92
C GLU A 193 -16.01 24.64 -3.20
N VAL A 194 -17.16 25.07 -3.74
CA VAL A 194 -18.24 24.15 -4.13
C VAL A 194 -18.05 23.79 -5.60
N ILE A 195 -17.79 22.51 -5.87
CA ILE A 195 -17.50 22.00 -7.21
C ILE A 195 -18.70 21.18 -7.70
N PRO A 196 -19.28 21.49 -8.88
CA PRO A 196 -20.37 20.69 -9.44
C PRO A 196 -19.96 19.24 -9.66
N ALA A 197 -20.85 18.29 -9.37
CA ALA A 197 -20.57 16.87 -9.55
C ALA A 197 -20.33 16.48 -11.02
N SER A 198 -20.81 17.28 -11.98
CA SER A 198 -20.50 17.09 -13.41
C SER A 198 -19.02 17.27 -13.74
N GLU A 199 -18.27 18.01 -12.91
CA GLU A 199 -16.85 18.28 -13.08
C GLU A 199 -15.97 17.31 -12.29
N ILE A 200 -16.53 16.40 -11.49
CA ILE A 200 -15.76 15.48 -10.65
C ILE A 200 -16.03 14.03 -11.04
N ILE A 201 -14.95 13.29 -11.27
CA ILE A 201 -14.97 11.83 -11.25
C ILE A 201 -14.59 11.39 -9.83
N HIS A 202 -15.57 10.92 -9.06
CA HIS A 202 -15.35 10.29 -7.75
C HIS A 202 -15.25 8.78 -7.92
N ILE A 203 -14.05 8.24 -7.77
CA ILE A 203 -13.79 6.81 -7.87
C ILE A 203 -13.70 6.24 -6.47
N LYS A 204 -14.51 5.23 -6.18
CA LYS A 204 -14.46 4.47 -4.92
C LYS A 204 -15.03 3.07 -5.11
N LYS A 205 -14.55 2.13 -4.30
CA LYS A 205 -15.08 0.76 -4.25
C LYS A 205 -15.95 0.61 -3.01
N SER A 206 -17.26 0.79 -3.18
CA SER A 206 -18.23 0.72 -2.08
C SER A 206 -18.56 -0.74 -1.72
N SER A 207 -18.60 -1.03 -0.43
CA SER A 207 -19.03 -2.33 0.13
C SER A 207 -20.52 -2.35 0.45
N LEU A 208 -21.12 -1.18 0.71
CA LEU A 208 -22.54 -0.99 0.97
C LEU A 208 -23.17 -0.13 -0.14
N SER A 209 -24.45 -0.38 -0.44
CA SER A 209 -25.18 0.36 -1.47
C SER A 209 -25.32 1.85 -1.16
N LYS A 210 -25.47 2.21 0.12
CA LYS A 210 -25.64 3.59 0.58
C LYS A 210 -24.36 4.30 1.02
N GLN A 211 -23.21 3.66 0.85
CA GLN A 211 -21.92 4.23 1.26
C GLN A 211 -21.65 5.52 0.49
N LYS A 212 -21.19 6.57 1.16
CA LYS A 212 -20.91 7.91 0.60
C LYS A 212 -19.42 8.07 0.26
N ARG A 213 -18.52 7.71 1.17
CA ARG A 213 -17.06 7.84 1.05
C ARG A 213 -16.37 6.51 0.79
N GLY A 214 -15.14 6.55 0.29
CA GLY A 214 -14.29 5.37 0.18
C GLY A 214 -13.73 4.91 1.51
N VAL A 215 -13.43 3.60 1.62
CA VAL A 215 -12.69 3.04 2.76
C VAL A 215 -11.41 2.44 2.24
N SER A 216 -10.29 2.80 2.88
CA SER A 216 -8.97 2.26 2.56
C SER A 216 -8.97 0.73 2.53
N LYS A 217 -8.32 0.16 1.52
CA LYS A 217 -8.11 -1.29 1.45
C LYS A 217 -7.15 -1.76 2.55
N LEU A 218 -6.29 -0.88 3.05
CA LEU A 218 -5.40 -1.15 4.17
C LEU A 218 -6.13 -1.23 5.51
N ALA A 219 -7.39 -0.77 5.62
CA ALA A 219 -8.10 -0.66 6.89
C ALA A 219 -8.09 -1.96 7.73
N SER A 220 -8.19 -3.12 7.08
CA SER A 220 -8.13 -4.43 7.75
C SER A 220 -6.74 -4.84 8.21
N ALA A 221 -5.68 -4.32 7.59
CA ALA A 221 -4.28 -4.65 7.88
C ALA A 221 -3.64 -3.72 8.92
N ILE A 222 -4.26 -2.57 9.21
CA ILE A 222 -3.71 -1.52 10.10
C ILE A 222 -3.27 -2.11 11.44
N PHE A 223 -4.16 -2.89 12.07
CA PHE A 223 -3.90 -3.44 13.40
C PHE A 223 -2.77 -4.47 13.40
N ASP A 224 -2.79 -5.38 12.43
CA ASP A 224 -1.80 -6.45 12.30
C ASP A 224 -0.41 -5.87 12.05
N THR A 225 -0.34 -4.88 11.16
CA THR A 225 0.91 -4.19 10.80
C THR A 225 1.45 -3.38 11.97
N HIS A 226 0.61 -2.60 12.65
CA HIS A 226 1.01 -1.83 13.82
C HIS A 226 1.48 -2.73 14.98
N SER A 227 0.78 -3.85 15.22
CA SER A 227 1.16 -4.81 16.27
C SER A 227 2.49 -5.48 15.95
N LYS A 228 2.71 -5.84 14.67
CA LYS A 228 3.98 -6.38 14.18
C LYS A 228 5.15 -5.41 14.41
N ASP A 229 4.98 -4.15 14.05
CA ASP A 229 6.04 -3.14 14.19
C ASP A 229 6.35 -2.84 15.65
N LYS A 230 5.32 -2.77 16.52
CA LYS A 230 5.51 -2.65 17.97
C LYS A 230 6.31 -3.81 18.54
N LEU A 231 6.01 -5.04 18.13
CA LEU A 231 6.75 -6.22 18.58
C LEU A 231 8.20 -6.18 18.10
N LYS A 232 8.43 -5.90 16.81
CA LYS A 232 9.78 -5.77 16.25
C LYS A 232 10.60 -4.72 17.00
N LYS A 233 10.01 -3.56 17.26
CA LYS A 233 10.68 -2.49 18.00
C LYS A 233 10.99 -2.89 19.43
N ALA A 234 10.05 -3.51 20.14
CA ALA A 234 10.27 -3.97 21.51
C ALA A 234 11.40 -5.00 21.61
N GLU A 235 11.50 -5.93 20.64
CA GLU A 235 12.61 -6.88 20.58
C GLU A 235 13.94 -6.22 20.22
N LEU A 236 13.95 -5.24 19.30
CA LEU A 236 15.15 -4.49 18.95
C LEU A 236 15.66 -3.67 20.15
N ASP A 237 14.77 -2.98 20.85
CA ASP A 237 15.10 -2.20 22.05
C ASP A 237 15.62 -3.12 23.17
N ARG A 238 15.03 -4.32 23.33
CA ARG A 238 15.52 -5.33 24.27
C ARG A 238 16.89 -5.86 23.88
N ALA A 239 17.09 -6.23 22.62
CA ALA A 239 18.37 -6.74 22.13
C ALA A 239 19.48 -5.69 22.29
N ARG A 240 19.16 -4.42 22.02
CA ARG A 240 20.06 -3.29 22.27
C ARG A 240 20.41 -3.15 23.75
N LEU A 241 19.40 -3.13 24.63
CA LEU A 241 19.62 -3.05 26.08
C LEU A 241 20.44 -4.23 26.60
N ALA A 242 20.18 -5.44 26.14
CA ALA A 242 20.95 -6.63 26.50
C ALA A 242 22.40 -6.57 25.98
N SER A 243 22.65 -5.92 24.84
CA SER A 243 23.99 -5.73 24.30
C SER A 243 24.78 -4.63 25.02
N GLU A 244 24.08 -3.60 25.51
CA GLU A 244 24.66 -2.48 26.25
C GLU A 244 24.90 -2.84 27.73
N LEU A 245 24.06 -3.68 28.32
CA LEU A 245 24.12 -4.05 29.73
C LEU A 245 24.94 -5.32 29.95
N THR A 246 26.19 -5.17 30.38
CA THR A 246 27.08 -6.32 30.65
C THR A 246 26.64 -7.13 31.87
N GLY A 247 26.19 -6.48 32.94
CA GLY A 247 25.79 -7.14 34.18
C GLY A 247 25.66 -6.17 35.36
N PHE A 248 25.25 -6.68 36.50
CA PHE A 248 25.16 -5.96 37.77
C PHE A 248 26.06 -6.61 38.81
N PHE A 249 26.55 -5.82 39.75
CA PHE A 249 27.20 -6.34 40.94
C PHE A 249 26.15 -6.44 42.06
N THR A 250 26.01 -7.62 42.66
CA THR A 250 25.11 -7.86 43.80
C THR A 250 25.90 -8.27 45.03
N HIS A 251 25.53 -7.76 46.20
CA HIS A 251 26.08 -8.25 47.47
C HIS A 251 25.31 -9.50 47.94
N LYS A 252 26.03 -10.46 48.53
CA LYS A 252 25.45 -11.73 49.02
C LYS A 252 24.63 -11.61 50.31
N ASP A 253 24.70 -10.50 51.04
CA ASP A 253 23.99 -10.36 52.31
C ASP A 253 22.56 -9.85 52.13
N GLU A 254 21.57 -10.71 52.40
CA GLU A 254 20.12 -10.44 52.37
C GLU A 254 19.62 -9.41 53.41
N GLY A 255 20.50 -8.61 54.02
CA GLY A 255 20.18 -7.81 55.21
C GLY A 255 20.50 -6.32 55.16
N SER A 256 21.28 -5.83 54.20
CA SER A 256 21.69 -4.42 54.24
C SER A 256 21.90 -3.80 52.86
N ILE A 257 20.89 -3.06 52.41
CA ILE A 257 21.06 -2.02 51.39
C ILE A 257 21.82 -0.81 52.00
N LEU A 258 22.14 -0.84 53.29
CA LEU A 258 22.94 0.14 54.05
C LEU A 258 24.33 -0.44 54.39
N GLY A 259 25.00 -1.02 53.40
CA GLY A 259 26.29 -1.69 53.56
C GLY A 259 27.52 -0.78 53.52
N ASN A 260 27.41 0.53 53.74
CA ASN A 260 28.55 1.46 53.59
C ASN A 260 28.74 2.31 54.85
N VAL A 261 28.97 1.69 55.99
CA VAL A 261 29.48 2.40 57.18
C VAL A 261 30.59 1.57 57.81
N GLU A 262 31.83 2.04 57.69
CA GLU A 262 32.93 1.61 58.55
C GLU A 262 33.04 2.57 59.73
N TYR A 263 33.26 2.02 60.92
CA TYR A 263 33.60 2.80 62.11
C TYR A 263 35.12 2.96 62.14
N GLY A 264 35.60 4.20 62.05
CA GLY A 264 36.99 4.50 62.37
C GLY A 264 37.29 4.23 63.85
N ASP A 265 38.56 3.99 64.18
CA ASP A 265 39.03 3.80 65.58
C ASP A 265 38.82 5.06 66.46
N ASP A 266 38.40 6.17 65.84
CA ASP A 266 38.04 7.46 66.43
C ASP A 266 36.52 7.69 66.54
N GLY A 267 35.69 6.73 66.10
CA GLY A 267 34.23 6.82 66.15
C GLY A 267 33.60 7.64 65.01
N GLU A 268 34.35 8.02 63.98
CA GLU A 268 33.77 8.62 62.77
C GLU A 268 33.13 7.56 61.86
N ILE A 269 31.89 7.84 61.43
CA ILE A 269 31.15 7.07 60.43
C ILE A 269 31.71 7.45 59.07
N ARG A 270 32.48 6.55 58.44
CA ARG A 270 32.96 6.74 57.06
C ARG A 270 32.17 5.87 56.09
N GLN A 271 31.70 6.49 55.02
CA GLN A 271 31.03 5.79 53.95
C GLN A 271 32.11 5.07 53.13
N LYS A 272 32.12 3.74 53.16
CA LYS A 272 33.07 2.95 52.37
C LYS A 272 32.85 3.25 50.88
N GLU A 273 33.85 3.85 50.23
CA GLU A 273 33.86 4.00 48.77
C GLU A 273 34.10 2.62 48.17
N ILE A 274 33.03 1.99 47.68
CA ILE A 274 33.15 0.74 46.94
C ILE A 274 33.61 1.11 45.53
N ASN A 275 34.85 0.80 45.19
CA ASN A 275 35.37 0.99 43.84
C ASN A 275 34.88 -0.13 42.93
N LEU A 276 33.68 0.06 42.37
CA LEU A 276 33.17 -0.82 41.30
C LEU A 276 33.73 -0.35 39.95
N PRO A 277 34.20 -1.27 39.09
CA PRO A 277 34.66 -0.90 37.75
C PRO A 277 33.49 -0.35 36.92
N GLU A 278 33.66 0.87 36.39
CA GLU A 278 32.64 1.55 35.58
C GLU A 278 32.53 1.02 34.15
N SER A 279 33.54 0.29 33.67
CA SER A 279 33.58 -0.28 32.32
C SER A 279 34.24 -1.65 32.31
N VAL A 280 33.70 -2.57 31.50
CA VAL A 280 34.27 -3.90 31.28
C VAL A 280 34.99 -3.91 29.93
N GLN A 281 36.27 -4.26 29.91
CA GLN A 281 37.06 -4.44 28.69
C GLN A 281 37.18 -5.92 28.36
N THR A 282 36.93 -6.28 27.10
CA THR A 282 37.00 -7.67 26.62
C THR A 282 38.38 -8.28 26.87
N GLY A 283 38.42 -9.41 27.60
CA GLY A 283 39.65 -10.17 27.86
C GLY A 283 40.42 -9.75 29.11
N THR A 284 39.92 -8.80 29.90
CA THR A 284 40.51 -8.41 31.19
C THR A 284 39.71 -9.01 32.36
N PHE A 285 40.42 -9.59 33.32
CA PHE A 285 39.83 -10.00 34.59
C PHE A 285 40.04 -8.91 35.64
N THR A 286 38.96 -8.41 36.23
CA THR A 286 39.00 -7.44 37.33
C THR A 286 38.72 -8.16 38.64
N PHE A 287 39.53 -7.88 39.66
CA PHE A 287 39.29 -8.39 41.01
C PHE A 287 38.10 -7.66 41.65
N LEU A 288 37.20 -8.41 42.29
CA LEU A 288 36.06 -7.88 43.02
C LEU A 288 36.30 -8.00 44.53
N GLU A 289 35.78 -7.05 45.30
CA GLU A 289 35.83 -7.11 46.77
C GLU A 289 34.99 -8.29 47.31
N ASP A 290 35.34 -8.74 48.52
CA ASP A 290 34.67 -9.88 49.16
C ASP A 290 33.18 -9.62 49.38
N GLY A 291 32.36 -10.66 49.14
CA GLY A 291 30.90 -10.57 49.22
C GLY A 291 30.18 -9.96 47.99
N ILE A 292 30.91 -9.48 46.97
CA ILE A 292 30.35 -8.99 45.69
C ILE A 292 30.36 -10.09 44.64
N THR A 293 29.20 -10.40 44.05
CA THR A 293 29.08 -11.32 42.92
C THR A 293 28.61 -10.60 41.67
N PRO A 294 29.28 -10.79 40.51
CA PRO A 294 28.78 -10.31 39.24
C PRO A 294 27.59 -11.19 38.79
N GLN A 295 26.48 -10.55 38.45
CA GLN A 295 25.34 -11.15 37.77
C GLN A 295 25.28 -10.61 36.35
N PHE A 296 25.59 -11.45 35.38
CA PHE A 296 25.49 -11.08 33.98
C PHE A 296 24.04 -11.17 33.53
N VAL A 297 23.64 -10.26 32.63
CA VAL A 297 22.33 -10.37 32.00
C VAL A 297 22.41 -11.46 30.95
N GLU A 298 21.58 -12.49 31.10
CA GLU A 298 21.53 -13.56 30.12
C GLU A 298 21.04 -13.02 28.76
N PRO A 299 21.73 -13.35 27.65
CA PRO A 299 21.27 -12.95 26.34
C PRO A 299 19.91 -13.59 26.03
N HIS A 300 18.90 -12.75 25.82
CA HIS A 300 17.58 -13.21 25.43
C HIS A 300 17.55 -13.54 23.94
N ASN A 301 17.16 -14.77 23.60
CA ASN A 301 16.83 -15.14 22.23
C ASN A 301 15.30 -15.28 22.09
N PRO A 302 14.62 -14.46 21.29
CA PRO A 302 13.18 -14.53 21.14
C PRO A 302 12.78 -15.80 20.37
N ILE A 303 12.33 -16.81 21.10
CA ILE A 303 11.82 -18.07 20.54
C ILE A 303 10.53 -17.80 19.76
N ASN A 304 10.40 -18.36 18.54
CA ASN A 304 9.21 -18.28 17.69
C ASN A 304 8.85 -16.90 17.10
N MET A 305 9.73 -15.90 17.19
CA MET A 305 9.46 -14.58 16.60
C MET A 305 9.23 -14.65 15.09
N GLU A 306 10.05 -15.41 14.38
CA GLU A 306 9.92 -15.60 12.93
C GLU A 306 8.54 -16.15 12.56
N TYR A 307 8.05 -17.17 13.30
CA TYR A 307 6.73 -17.75 13.07
C TYR A 307 5.61 -16.71 13.23
N PHE A 308 5.67 -15.90 14.29
CA PHE A 308 4.66 -14.86 14.52
C PHE A 308 4.71 -13.76 13.45
N LEU A 309 5.91 -13.29 13.09
CA LEU A 309 6.09 -12.28 12.03
C LEU A 309 5.57 -12.79 10.69
N LYS A 310 5.88 -14.05 10.35
CA LYS A 310 5.44 -14.72 9.13
C LYS A 310 3.93 -14.95 9.11
N SER A 311 3.33 -15.35 10.23
CA SER A 311 1.88 -15.46 10.36
C SER A 311 1.20 -14.11 10.13
N THR A 312 1.72 -13.06 10.75
CA THR A 312 1.18 -11.70 10.59
C THR A 312 1.30 -11.21 9.15
N ASP A 313 2.41 -11.50 8.47
CA ASP A 313 2.57 -11.18 7.05
C ASP A 313 1.61 -11.93 6.14
N ARG A 314 1.26 -13.18 6.48
CA ARG A 314 0.23 -13.95 5.76
C ARG A 314 -1.15 -13.31 5.92
N ASP A 315 -1.50 -12.86 7.12
CA ASP A 315 -2.78 -12.20 7.39
C ASP A 315 -2.89 -10.87 6.64
N VAL A 316 -1.82 -10.05 6.70
CA VAL A 316 -1.73 -8.78 5.96
C VAL A 316 -1.83 -9.02 4.45
N ALA A 317 -1.04 -9.95 3.89
CA ALA A 317 -1.07 -10.29 2.47
C ALA A 317 -2.48 -10.72 2.03
N ARG A 318 -3.13 -11.60 2.81
CA ARG A 318 -4.46 -12.10 2.49
C ARG A 318 -5.50 -10.99 2.50
N SER A 319 -5.37 -10.03 3.42
CA SER A 319 -6.26 -8.87 3.52
C SER A 319 -6.17 -7.96 2.29
N LEU A 320 -4.96 -7.79 1.75
CA LEU A 320 -4.67 -7.04 0.52
C LEU A 320 -5.08 -7.80 -0.75
N GLY A 321 -5.28 -9.11 -0.65
CA GLY A 321 -5.65 -9.97 -1.76
C GLY A 321 -4.47 -10.54 -2.52
N LEU A 322 -3.32 -10.66 -1.84
CA LEU A 322 -2.09 -11.28 -2.34
C LEU A 322 -1.76 -12.54 -1.53
N SER A 323 -0.90 -13.37 -2.09
CA SER A 323 -0.18 -14.43 -1.39
C SER A 323 0.98 -13.85 -0.60
N TYR A 324 1.42 -14.61 0.40
CA TYR A 324 2.62 -14.25 1.18
C TYR A 324 3.86 -14.10 0.30
N SER A 325 4.04 -14.96 -0.69
CA SER A 325 5.18 -14.91 -1.62
C SER A 325 5.18 -13.62 -2.46
N THR A 326 4.03 -13.20 -2.97
CA THR A 326 3.92 -11.96 -3.77
C THR A 326 4.10 -10.73 -2.89
N TYR A 327 3.58 -10.75 -1.65
CA TYR A 327 3.69 -9.62 -0.72
C TYR A 327 5.09 -9.44 -0.13
N THR A 328 5.81 -10.53 0.16
CA THR A 328 7.12 -10.48 0.83
C THR A 328 8.32 -10.73 -0.09
N GLY A 329 8.09 -11.27 -1.29
CA GLY A 329 9.15 -11.75 -2.18
C GLY A 329 9.80 -13.07 -1.73
N ASP A 330 9.32 -13.71 -0.66
CA ASP A 330 9.88 -14.96 -0.14
C ASP A 330 9.35 -16.18 -0.91
N LEU A 331 10.25 -16.81 -1.68
CA LEU A 331 9.98 -17.99 -2.49
C LEU A 331 10.53 -19.30 -1.90
N ARG A 332 11.01 -19.32 -0.66
CA ARG A 332 11.71 -20.50 -0.09
C ARG A 332 10.83 -21.72 0.14
N GLU A 333 9.56 -21.54 0.45
CA GLU A 333 8.62 -22.61 0.84
C GLU A 333 7.55 -22.92 -0.22
N VAL A 334 7.75 -22.48 -1.46
CA VAL A 334 6.76 -22.63 -2.52
C VAL A 334 7.27 -23.55 -3.63
N ASN A 335 6.42 -24.46 -4.08
CA ASN A 335 6.67 -25.29 -5.26
C ASN A 335 5.90 -24.76 -6.47
N TYR A 336 6.28 -25.19 -7.67
CA TYR A 336 5.68 -24.73 -8.94
C TYR A 336 4.13 -24.78 -8.93
N SER A 337 3.54 -25.88 -8.45
CA SER A 337 2.07 -26.04 -8.43
C SER A 337 1.41 -25.02 -7.51
N SER A 338 1.97 -24.82 -6.31
CA SER A 338 1.46 -23.87 -5.32
C SER A 338 1.60 -22.41 -5.76
N ILE A 339 2.74 -22.01 -6.36
CA ILE A 339 2.94 -20.66 -6.93
C ILE A 339 1.90 -20.43 -8.02
N ARG A 340 1.79 -21.38 -8.98
CA ARG A 340 0.85 -21.24 -10.10
C ARG A 340 -0.59 -21.06 -9.64
N GLN A 341 -1.03 -21.86 -8.67
CA GLN A 341 -2.38 -21.73 -8.14
C GLN A 341 -2.61 -20.37 -7.46
N GLY A 342 -1.63 -19.89 -6.67
CA GLY A 342 -1.67 -18.57 -6.03
C GLY A 342 -1.74 -17.44 -7.05
N THR A 343 -0.80 -17.42 -7.99
CA THR A 343 -0.70 -16.39 -9.04
C THR A 343 -1.95 -16.34 -9.93
N ILE A 344 -2.57 -17.47 -10.26
CA ILE A 344 -3.83 -17.46 -11.03
C ILE A 344 -4.96 -16.75 -10.28
N ALA A 345 -5.07 -16.97 -8.96
CA ALA A 345 -6.09 -16.31 -8.15
C ALA A 345 -5.81 -14.80 -8.02
N GLU A 346 -4.55 -14.42 -7.86
CA GLU A 346 -4.09 -13.02 -7.83
C GLU A 346 -4.37 -12.30 -9.16
N ARG A 347 -3.93 -12.86 -10.29
CA ARG A 347 -4.17 -12.30 -11.63
C ARG A 347 -5.66 -12.14 -11.91
N ARG A 348 -6.51 -13.06 -11.45
CA ARG A 348 -7.97 -12.89 -11.56
C ARG A 348 -8.47 -11.70 -10.74
N ASN A 349 -7.90 -11.44 -9.57
CA ASN A 349 -8.20 -10.25 -8.78
C ASN A 349 -7.71 -8.98 -9.49
N PHE A 350 -6.49 -8.97 -10.03
CA PHE A 350 -5.94 -7.86 -10.82
C PHE A 350 -6.79 -7.53 -12.03
N LYS A 351 -7.23 -8.53 -12.80
CA LYS A 351 -8.19 -8.33 -13.92
C LYS A 351 -9.49 -7.66 -13.47
N ARG A 352 -10.00 -7.97 -12.28
CA ARG A 352 -11.21 -7.30 -11.75
C ARG A 352 -10.94 -5.84 -11.40
N ILE A 353 -9.74 -5.52 -10.94
CA ILE A 353 -9.31 -4.16 -10.61
C ILE A 353 -9.08 -3.36 -11.89
N GLN A 354 -8.37 -3.90 -12.88
CA GLN A 354 -8.21 -3.30 -14.21
C GLN A 354 -9.56 -2.94 -14.83
N ASN A 355 -10.52 -3.89 -14.83
CA ASN A 355 -11.87 -3.64 -15.34
C ASN A 355 -12.64 -2.59 -14.53
N PHE A 356 -12.39 -2.49 -13.22
CA PHE A 356 -13.00 -1.46 -12.38
C PHE A 356 -12.46 -0.08 -12.72
N ILE A 357 -11.13 0.06 -12.83
CA ILE A 357 -10.46 1.32 -13.17
C ILE A 357 -10.86 1.75 -14.57
N LYS A 358 -10.81 0.85 -15.56
CA LYS A 358 -11.29 1.11 -16.90
C LYS A 358 -12.69 1.72 -16.92
N ARG A 359 -13.68 1.04 -16.30
CA ARG A 359 -15.08 1.50 -16.29
C ARG A 359 -15.34 2.78 -15.52
N LYS A 360 -14.57 3.05 -14.46
CA LYS A 360 -14.84 4.16 -13.52
C LYS A 360 -13.94 5.36 -13.73
N PHE A 361 -12.82 5.18 -14.42
CA PHE A 361 -11.85 6.21 -14.71
C PHE A 361 -11.69 6.41 -16.21
N HIS A 362 -11.07 5.46 -16.91
CA HIS A 362 -10.69 5.64 -18.32
C HIS A 362 -11.89 5.88 -19.24
N ASP A 363 -12.95 5.08 -19.11
CA ASP A 363 -14.16 5.24 -19.91
C ASP A 363 -14.80 6.61 -19.69
N GLU A 364 -14.78 7.12 -18.46
CA GLU A 364 -15.37 8.42 -18.13
C GLU A 364 -14.48 9.57 -18.61
N VAL A 365 -13.17 9.48 -18.44
CA VAL A 365 -12.21 10.45 -18.96
C VAL A 365 -12.29 10.52 -20.49
N PHE A 366 -12.26 9.38 -21.17
CA PHE A 366 -12.31 9.31 -22.63
C PHE A 366 -13.62 9.90 -23.18
N LYS A 367 -14.77 9.59 -22.58
CA LYS A 367 -16.05 10.20 -22.98
C LYS A 367 -16.01 11.72 -22.84
N ARG A 368 -15.47 12.24 -21.73
CA ARG A 368 -15.37 13.68 -21.50
C ARG A 368 -14.35 14.36 -22.39
N TRP A 369 -13.27 13.67 -22.75
CA TRP A 369 -12.31 14.12 -23.72
C TRP A 369 -12.95 14.22 -25.11
N MET A 370 -13.63 13.15 -25.55
CA MET A 370 -14.37 13.12 -26.81
C MET A 370 -15.47 14.20 -26.90
N GLU A 371 -16.14 14.53 -25.80
CA GLU A 371 -17.07 15.66 -25.74
C GLU A 371 -16.36 17.00 -26.02
N CYS A 372 -15.18 17.22 -25.46
CA CYS A 372 -14.40 18.44 -25.70
C CYS A 372 -13.91 18.49 -27.15
N GLU A 373 -13.44 17.38 -27.70
CA GLU A 373 -13.04 17.25 -29.11
C GLU A 373 -14.19 17.54 -30.09
N LEU A 374 -15.41 17.11 -29.74
CA LEU A 374 -16.62 17.40 -30.50
C LEU A 374 -16.97 18.89 -30.44
N ILE A 375 -16.94 19.50 -29.26
CA ILE A 375 -17.23 20.94 -29.06
C ILE A 375 -16.21 21.81 -29.80
N ALA A 376 -14.93 21.41 -29.77
CA ALA A 376 -13.86 22.09 -30.48
C ALA A 376 -13.91 21.89 -32.01
N GLY A 377 -14.83 21.06 -32.52
CA GLY A 377 -15.00 20.80 -33.95
C GLY A 377 -13.91 19.91 -34.58
N ARG A 378 -13.07 19.26 -33.76
CA ARG A 378 -12.02 18.33 -34.21
C ARG A 378 -12.60 16.97 -34.63
N ILE A 379 -13.76 16.61 -34.10
CA ILE A 379 -14.51 15.39 -34.45
C ILE A 379 -15.90 15.76 -34.97
N LYS A 380 -16.33 15.13 -36.07
CA LYS A 380 -17.68 15.35 -36.62
C LYS A 380 -18.75 14.67 -35.75
N PRO A 381 -19.95 15.25 -35.59
CA PRO A 381 -21.03 14.64 -34.82
C PRO A 381 -21.42 13.21 -35.27
N SER A 382 -21.33 12.91 -36.57
CA SER A 382 -21.61 11.57 -37.11
C SER A 382 -20.57 10.54 -36.66
N ASP A 383 -19.31 10.96 -36.53
CA ASP A 383 -18.19 10.11 -36.17
C ASP A 383 -18.15 9.89 -34.64
N TYR A 384 -18.45 10.94 -33.86
CA TYR A 384 -18.57 10.86 -32.39
C TYR A 384 -19.45 9.70 -31.92
N LYS A 385 -20.64 9.55 -32.51
CA LYS A 385 -21.59 8.49 -32.12
C LYS A 385 -21.04 7.09 -32.39
N GLN A 386 -20.26 6.91 -33.45
CA GLN A 386 -19.63 5.63 -33.76
C GLN A 386 -18.46 5.37 -32.80
N LEU A 387 -17.61 6.37 -32.55
CA LEU A 387 -16.43 6.24 -31.69
C LEU A 387 -16.81 5.90 -30.24
N ILE A 388 -17.79 6.59 -29.66
CA ILE A 388 -18.26 6.35 -28.29
C ILE A 388 -18.89 4.96 -28.10
N GLY A 389 -19.44 4.37 -29.17
CA GLY A 389 -20.05 3.04 -29.12
C GLY A 389 -19.08 1.88 -29.27
N HIS A 390 -17.86 2.12 -29.76
CA HIS A 390 -16.93 1.10 -30.23
C HIS A 390 -15.49 1.32 -29.74
N PHE A 391 -15.33 1.84 -28.53
CA PHE A 391 -14.02 1.95 -27.88
C PHE A 391 -13.90 1.00 -26.69
N THR A 392 -12.67 0.67 -26.36
CA THR A 392 -12.29 -0.15 -25.21
C THR A 392 -10.87 0.24 -24.81
N PHE A 393 -10.47 -0.07 -23.58
CA PHE A 393 -9.08 0.03 -23.15
C PHE A 393 -8.51 -1.37 -23.00
N LYS A 394 -7.35 -1.61 -23.62
CA LYS A 394 -6.55 -2.82 -23.51
C LYS A 394 -5.72 -2.70 -22.24
N SER A 395 -5.87 -3.69 -21.36
CA SER A 395 -5.05 -3.80 -20.16
C SER A 395 -3.93 -4.80 -20.38
N GLN A 396 -2.84 -4.64 -19.63
CA GLN A 396 -1.74 -5.60 -19.61
C GLN A 396 -2.23 -7.05 -19.39
N GLY A 397 -1.67 -7.96 -20.18
CA GLY A 397 -1.80 -9.41 -19.99
C GLY A 397 -0.64 -9.96 -19.17
N TRP A 398 -0.67 -11.26 -18.87
CA TRP A 398 0.42 -11.88 -18.11
C TRP A 398 1.10 -12.99 -18.87
N GLU A 399 2.41 -13.11 -18.68
CA GLU A 399 3.18 -14.23 -19.20
C GLU A 399 2.85 -15.54 -18.47
N TYR A 400 3.11 -16.65 -19.17
CA TYR A 400 3.02 -17.98 -18.59
C TYR A 400 4.09 -18.19 -17.53
N ILE A 401 3.75 -18.96 -16.50
CA ILE A 401 4.71 -19.32 -15.45
C ILE A 401 5.62 -20.44 -15.96
N ASP A 402 5.06 -21.37 -16.74
CA ASP A 402 5.81 -22.37 -17.51
C ASP A 402 5.40 -22.27 -18.98
N PRO A 403 6.12 -21.49 -19.80
CA PRO A 403 5.76 -21.26 -21.19
C PRO A 403 5.60 -22.56 -21.98
N VAL A 404 6.45 -23.56 -21.75
CA VAL A 404 6.43 -24.81 -22.52
C VAL A 404 5.19 -25.63 -22.19
N LYS A 405 4.88 -25.83 -20.90
CA LYS A 405 3.69 -26.60 -20.51
C LYS A 405 2.40 -25.89 -20.91
N GLU A 406 2.33 -24.58 -20.71
CA GLU A 406 1.10 -23.81 -20.98
C GLU A 406 0.85 -23.64 -22.49
N VAL A 407 1.89 -23.44 -23.32
CA VAL A 407 1.74 -23.42 -24.79
C VAL A 407 1.30 -24.78 -25.31
N ASN A 408 1.89 -25.88 -24.83
CA ASN A 408 1.47 -27.23 -25.23
C ASN A 408 0.02 -27.53 -24.83
N ALA A 409 -0.39 -27.12 -23.63
CA ALA A 409 -1.78 -27.23 -23.19
C ALA A 409 -2.73 -26.43 -24.10
N ASN A 410 -2.38 -25.20 -24.48
CA ASN A 410 -3.16 -24.39 -25.41
C ASN A 410 -3.22 -25.00 -26.81
N LYS A 411 -2.12 -25.58 -27.32
CA LYS A 411 -2.10 -26.30 -28.61
C LYS A 411 -3.08 -27.47 -28.62
N ILE A 412 -3.09 -28.26 -27.54
CA ILE A 412 -4.03 -29.38 -27.37
C ILE A 412 -5.47 -28.85 -27.27
N ALA A 413 -5.70 -27.79 -26.50
CA ALA A 413 -7.03 -27.21 -26.32
C ALA A 413 -7.61 -26.63 -27.62
N ILE A 414 -6.78 -25.95 -28.43
CA ILE A 414 -7.16 -25.45 -29.76
C ILE A 414 -7.46 -26.62 -30.69
N GLY A 415 -6.58 -27.63 -30.74
CA GLY A 415 -6.78 -28.81 -31.56
C GLY A 415 -8.04 -29.62 -31.18
N ALA A 416 -8.43 -29.59 -29.91
CA ALA A 416 -9.65 -30.22 -29.39
C ALA A 416 -10.90 -29.34 -29.50
N GLY A 417 -10.78 -28.08 -29.94
CA GLY A 417 -11.91 -27.14 -30.06
C GLY A 417 -12.40 -26.56 -28.72
N PHE A 418 -11.66 -26.72 -27.62
CA PHE A 418 -12.01 -26.14 -26.32
C PHE A 418 -11.60 -24.68 -26.17
N LYS A 419 -10.69 -24.19 -27.03
CA LYS A 419 -10.15 -22.83 -26.97
C LYS A 419 -9.90 -22.30 -28.37
N THR A 420 -10.11 -21.00 -28.57
CA THR A 420 -9.78 -20.33 -29.84
C THR A 420 -8.41 -19.66 -29.79
N ILE A 421 -7.80 -19.42 -30.95
CA ILE A 421 -6.53 -18.66 -31.04
C ILE A 421 -6.72 -17.25 -30.47
N THR A 422 -7.84 -16.60 -30.83
CA THR A 422 -8.20 -15.26 -30.34
C THR A 422 -8.29 -15.22 -28.81
N GLU A 423 -8.82 -16.26 -28.17
CA GLU A 423 -8.87 -16.33 -26.71
C GLU A 423 -7.49 -16.43 -26.08
N VAL A 424 -6.58 -17.21 -26.68
CA VAL A 424 -5.18 -17.31 -26.24
C VAL A 424 -4.44 -15.97 -26.38
N LEU A 425 -4.65 -15.25 -27.48
CA LEU A 425 -4.06 -13.93 -27.70
C LEU A 425 -4.58 -12.90 -26.70
N ARG A 426 -5.90 -12.85 -26.48
CA ARG A 426 -6.51 -11.94 -25.50
C ARG A 426 -6.07 -12.19 -24.07
N GLU A 427 -5.79 -13.44 -23.69
CA GLU A 427 -5.21 -13.73 -22.37
C GLU A 427 -3.85 -13.09 -22.14
N LYS A 428 -3.08 -12.87 -23.22
CA LYS A 428 -1.81 -12.14 -23.24
C LYS A 428 -1.97 -10.64 -23.47
N GLY A 429 -3.20 -10.15 -23.64
CA GLY A 429 -3.47 -8.74 -23.96
C GLY A 429 -3.25 -8.39 -25.44
N VAL A 430 -3.16 -9.38 -26.33
CA VAL A 430 -2.93 -9.19 -27.76
C VAL A 430 -4.25 -9.37 -28.53
N GLU A 431 -4.58 -8.44 -29.41
CA GLU A 431 -5.74 -8.57 -30.31
C GLU A 431 -5.38 -9.28 -31.61
N LEU A 432 -6.38 -9.93 -32.21
CA LEU A 432 -6.18 -10.73 -33.40
C LEU A 432 -5.74 -9.88 -34.60
N ASP A 433 -6.36 -8.72 -34.81
CA ASP A 433 -6.06 -7.87 -35.96
C ASP A 433 -4.62 -7.33 -35.90
N ASP A 434 -4.21 -6.84 -34.72
CA ASP A 434 -2.83 -6.38 -34.48
C ASP A 434 -1.82 -7.53 -34.71
N PHE A 435 -2.13 -8.72 -34.17
CA PHE A 435 -1.29 -9.92 -34.35
C PHE A 435 -1.18 -10.34 -35.82
N MET A 436 -2.26 -10.24 -36.60
CA MET A 436 -2.25 -10.58 -38.01
C MET A 436 -1.44 -9.56 -38.82
N ASP A 437 -1.58 -8.27 -38.53
CA ASP A 437 -0.80 -7.19 -39.15
C ASP A 437 0.71 -7.33 -38.82
N GLU A 438 1.05 -7.70 -37.59
CA GLU A 438 2.44 -8.01 -37.20
C GLU A 438 2.98 -9.24 -37.93
N LEU A 439 2.19 -10.31 -38.01
CA LEU A 439 2.58 -11.54 -38.67
C LEU A 439 2.80 -11.36 -40.18
N GLU A 440 2.06 -10.45 -40.81
CA GLU A 440 2.28 -10.07 -42.21
C GLU A 440 3.63 -9.32 -42.38
N LYS A 441 3.92 -8.34 -41.51
CA LYS A 441 5.21 -7.64 -41.48
C LYS A 441 6.37 -8.60 -41.18
N GLU A 442 6.17 -9.57 -40.30
CA GLU A 442 7.19 -10.58 -39.99
C GLU A 442 7.50 -11.47 -41.19
N LYS A 443 6.49 -11.85 -42.00
CA LYS A 443 6.72 -12.59 -43.24
C LYS A 443 7.61 -11.79 -44.21
N GLU A 444 7.32 -10.49 -44.38
CA GLU A 444 8.16 -9.60 -45.19
C GLU A 444 9.58 -9.49 -44.62
N LEU A 445 9.73 -9.44 -43.30
CA LEU A 445 11.03 -9.39 -42.64
C LEU A 445 11.83 -10.68 -42.87
N VAL A 446 11.18 -11.85 -42.75
CA VAL A 446 11.82 -13.15 -43.01
C VAL A 446 12.28 -13.25 -44.46
N GLU A 447 11.48 -12.76 -45.41
CA GLU A 447 11.85 -12.69 -46.82
C GLU A 447 13.08 -11.80 -47.03
N LYS A 448 13.09 -10.58 -46.48
CA LYS A 448 14.26 -9.68 -46.53
C LYS A 448 15.50 -10.26 -45.84
N LEU A 449 15.34 -10.93 -44.71
CA LEU A 449 16.44 -11.61 -44.01
C LEU A 449 16.99 -12.76 -44.85
N ARG A 450 16.14 -13.49 -45.58
CA ARG A 450 16.55 -14.51 -46.53
C ARG A 450 17.33 -13.89 -47.69
N GLU A 451 16.86 -12.80 -48.27
CA GLU A 451 17.59 -12.04 -49.31
C GLU A 451 18.97 -11.58 -48.83
N ILE A 452 19.06 -11.04 -47.60
CA ILE A 452 20.34 -10.62 -47.02
C ILE A 452 21.30 -11.80 -46.84
N LYS A 453 20.81 -12.97 -46.42
CA LYS A 453 21.63 -14.18 -46.28
C LYS A 453 22.13 -14.71 -47.62
N ILE A 454 21.31 -14.62 -48.67
CA ILE A 454 21.72 -14.93 -50.05
C ILE A 454 22.81 -13.95 -50.50
N LEU A 455 22.65 -12.65 -50.26
CA LEU A 455 23.65 -11.62 -50.59
C LEU A 455 24.98 -11.79 -49.82
N LYS A 456 24.94 -12.33 -48.60
CA LYS A 456 26.13 -12.65 -47.80
C LYS A 456 26.79 -13.98 -48.18
N GLY A 457 26.21 -14.75 -49.10
CA GLY A 457 26.69 -16.07 -49.51
C GLY A 457 26.51 -17.15 -48.44
N GLU A 458 25.60 -16.95 -47.48
CA GLU A 458 25.31 -17.91 -46.40
C GLU A 458 24.28 -18.97 -46.83
N ILE A 459 23.57 -18.76 -47.94
CA ILE A 459 22.54 -19.65 -48.51
C ILE A 459 22.65 -19.64 -50.04
N ASP A 460 22.70 -20.82 -50.69
CA ASP A 460 22.70 -20.93 -52.16
C ASP A 460 21.32 -20.61 -52.76
N GLU A 461 21.31 -19.93 -53.92
CA GLU A 461 20.09 -19.54 -54.64
C GLU A 461 19.19 -20.72 -55.07
N GLN A 462 19.66 -21.98 -54.97
CA GLN A 462 18.94 -23.15 -55.46
C GLN A 462 17.82 -23.69 -54.54
N ASP A 463 17.69 -23.18 -53.31
CA ASP A 463 16.61 -23.57 -52.38
C ASP A 463 15.25 -22.90 -52.68
N GLN A 464 15.05 -22.45 -53.92
CA GLN A 464 13.85 -21.75 -54.39
C GLN A 464 12.60 -22.63 -54.59
N SER A 465 12.67 -23.95 -54.34
CA SER A 465 11.64 -24.90 -54.81
C SER A 465 11.10 -25.92 -53.78
N ALA A 466 10.95 -25.53 -52.51
CA ALA A 466 10.08 -26.27 -51.58
C ALA A 466 8.89 -25.39 -51.19
N LYS A 467 7.80 -25.50 -51.94
CA LYS A 467 6.48 -24.94 -51.64
C LYS A 467 5.73 -25.81 -50.64
#